data_AF-A0A0S2S9Z5-F1
#
_entry.id   AF-A0A0S2S9Z5-F1
#
_cell.length_a   1.000
_cell.length_b   1.000
_cell.length_c   1.000
_cell.angle_alpha   90.00
_cell.angle_beta   90.00
_cell.angle_gamma   90.00
#
_symmetry.space_group_name_H-M   'P 1'
#
loop_
_entity.id
_entity.type
_entity.pdbx_description
1 polymer ?
#
loop_
_entity_poly.entity_id
_entity_poly.type
_entity_poly.pdbx_seq_one_letter_code
_entity_poly.pdbx_strand_id
1 'polypeptide(L)' 'MQKPHLQPIHQIESLLAYSASGADVNTTIVNGRVLMRGRQLLTRDEKEALAQATVRGKRIVQGF' A
#
# COMPACT_ATOMS: atom_id res chain seq x y z
N MET A 1 8.00 -10.18 8.66
CA MET A 1 8.34 -11.30 7.76
C MET A 1 7.75 -12.63 8.18
N GLN A 2 7.28 -12.80 9.42
CA GLN A 2 6.56 -14.01 9.84
C GLN A 2 5.09 -13.94 9.40
N LYS A 3 4.84 -14.25 8.13
CA LYS A 3 3.49 -14.41 7.58
C LYS A 3 3.43 -15.71 6.79
N PRO A 4 2.33 -16.48 6.84
CA PRO A 4 2.24 -17.77 6.16
C PRO A 4 2.54 -17.69 4.66
N HIS A 5 2.08 -16.65 3.98
CA HIS A 5 2.30 -16.48 2.53
C HIS A 5 3.72 -16.03 2.15
N LEU A 6 4.61 -15.78 3.12
CA LEU A 6 6.01 -15.45 2.89
C LEU A 6 6.95 -16.54 3.42
N GLN A 7 6.43 -17.76 3.66
CA GLN A 7 7.19 -18.86 4.23
C GLN A 7 6.86 -20.18 3.54
N PRO A 8 7.84 -21.10 3.41
CA PRO A 8 9.28 -20.91 3.66
C PRO A 8 9.94 -20.01 2.59
N ILE A 9 11.08 -19.41 2.92
CA ILE A 9 11.88 -18.63 1.96
C ILE A 9 12.90 -19.55 1.29
N HIS A 10 12.58 -20.00 0.07
CA HIS A 10 13.52 -20.78 -0.75
C HIS A 10 14.35 -19.88 -1.68
N GLN A 11 13.70 -18.94 -2.36
CA GLN A 11 14.30 -17.91 -3.22
C GLN A 11 13.52 -16.61 -3.05
N ILE A 12 14.23 -15.50 -2.84
CA ILE A 12 13.62 -14.22 -2.46
C ILE A 12 12.91 -13.57 -3.66
N GLU A 13 13.47 -13.71 -4.85
CA GLU A 13 12.94 -13.15 -6.10
C GLU A 13 11.60 -13.78 -6.45
N SER A 14 11.54 -15.11 -6.41
CA SER A 14 10.31 -15.88 -6.62
C SER A 14 9.26 -15.55 -5.56
N LEU A 15 9.67 -15.44 -4.29
CA LEU A 15 8.77 -15.06 -3.20
C LEU A 15 8.23 -13.64 -3.36
N LEU A 16 9.05 -12.70 -3.81
CA LEU A 16 8.65 -11.32 -4.11
C LEU A 16 7.69 -11.27 -5.31
N ALA A 17 8.00 -11.99 -6.38
CA ALA A 17 7.22 -11.96 -7.62
C ALA A 17 5.88 -12.67 -7.50
N TYR A 18 5.82 -13.80 -6.78
CA TYR A 18 4.66 -14.68 -6.79
C TYR A 18 3.86 -14.72 -5.49
N SER A 19 4.43 -14.27 -4.36
CA SER A 19 3.76 -14.41 -3.06
C SER A 19 3.58 -13.09 -2.32
N ALA A 20 4.53 -12.16 -2.43
CA ALA A 20 4.42 -10.86 -1.79
C ALA A 20 3.32 -9.99 -2.41
N SER A 21 2.73 -9.15 -1.58
CA SER A 21 1.71 -8.18 -1.99
C SER A 21 2.09 -6.76 -1.57
N GLY A 22 1.36 -5.76 -2.07
CA GLY A 22 1.50 -4.38 -1.59
C GLY A 22 1.29 -4.23 -0.07
N ALA A 23 0.52 -5.14 0.54
CA ALA A 23 0.32 -5.17 1.98
C ALA A 23 1.55 -5.68 2.77
N ASP A 24 2.63 -6.12 2.11
CA ASP A 24 3.87 -6.52 2.77
C ASP A 24 4.90 -5.38 2.82
N VAL A 25 4.67 -4.27 2.11
CA VAL A 25 5.52 -3.09 2.15
C VAL A 25 5.42 -2.42 3.53
N ASN A 26 6.58 -2.06 4.11
CA ASN A 26 6.66 -1.42 5.43
C ASN A 26 6.99 0.08 5.35
N THR A 27 7.97 0.46 4.52
CA THR A 27 8.49 1.84 4.42
C THR A 27 8.75 2.17 2.95
N THR A 28 8.40 3.39 2.52
CA THR A 28 8.67 3.89 1.17
C THR A 28 9.45 5.21 1.22
N ILE A 29 10.42 5.36 0.32
CA ILE A 29 11.29 6.54 0.22
C ILE A 29 11.31 6.96 -1.24
N VAL A 30 11.03 8.24 -1.52
CA VAL A 30 11.04 8.82 -2.87
C VAL A 30 11.82 10.12 -2.82
N ASN A 31 12.82 10.28 -3.69
CA ASN A 31 13.69 11.46 -3.75
C ASN A 31 14.28 11.83 -2.37
N GLY A 32 14.73 10.84 -1.60
CA GLY A 32 15.30 11.04 -0.26
C GLY A 32 14.28 11.36 0.85
N ARG A 33 12.98 11.48 0.54
CA ARG A 33 11.92 11.71 1.53
C ARG A 33 11.19 10.41 1.87
N VAL A 34 11.06 10.14 3.18
CA VAL A 34 10.23 9.03 3.67
C VAL A 34 8.76 9.40 3.49
N LEU A 35 8.03 8.62 2.69
CA LEU A 35 6.61 8.85 2.43
C LEU A 35 5.71 8.01 3.35
N MET A 36 6.15 6.79 3.69
CA MET A 36 5.47 5.88 4.62
C MET A 36 6.52 5.23 5.51
N ARG A 37 6.24 5.06 6.80
CA ARG A 37 7.10 4.32 7.75
C ARG A 37 6.25 3.45 8.66
N GLY A 38 6.65 2.19 8.86
CA GLY A 38 5.90 1.31 9.75
C GLY A 38 4.44 1.12 9.32
N ARG A 39 4.17 1.16 8.01
CA ARG A 39 2.82 1.14 7.42
C ARG A 39 1.93 2.34 7.75
N GLN A 40 2.52 3.45 8.19
CA GLN A 40 1.81 4.71 8.39
C GLN A 40 2.29 5.74 7.37
N LEU A 41 1.35 6.32 6.61
CA LEU A 41 1.65 7.37 5.64
C LEU A 41 2.02 8.67 6.37
N LEU A 42 3.11 9.32 5.94
CA LEU A 42 3.66 10.53 6.56
C LEU A 42 3.33 11.80 5.76
N THR A 43 2.62 11.68 4.64
CA THR A 43 2.46 12.77 3.66
C THR A 43 1.03 13.11 3.31
N ARG A 44 0.06 12.25 3.64
CA ARG A 44 -1.38 12.47 3.41
C ARG A 44 -2.17 11.80 4.54
N ASP A 45 -3.36 12.32 4.81
CA ASP A 45 -4.34 11.66 5.67
C ASP A 45 -5.10 10.60 4.86
N GLU A 46 -4.98 9.34 5.28
CA GLU A 46 -5.62 8.21 4.60
C GLU A 46 -7.15 8.24 4.72
N LYS A 47 -7.70 8.68 5.87
CA LYS A 47 -9.15 8.75 6.08
C LYS A 47 -9.76 9.84 5.22
N GLU A 48 -9.10 10.99 5.16
CA GLU A 48 -9.52 12.08 4.28
C GLU A 48 -9.50 11.65 2.81
N ALA A 49 -8.42 10.99 2.37
CA ALA A 49 -8.30 10.48 1.01
C ALA A 49 -9.44 9.51 0.64
N LEU A 50 -9.78 8.58 1.54
CA LEU A 50 -10.89 7.65 1.35
C LEU A 50 -12.26 8.35 1.34
N ALA A 51 -12.46 9.35 2.21
CA ALA A 51 -13.68 10.14 2.22
C ALA A 51 -13.86 10.90 0.91
N GLN A 52 -12.81 11.55 0.42
CA GLN A 52 -12.83 12.25 -0.87
C GLN A 52 -13.07 11.28 -2.03
N ALA A 53 -12.43 10.11 -2.04
CA ALA A 53 -12.64 9.09 -3.06
C ALA A 53 -14.11 8.64 -3.09
N THR A 54 -14.72 8.43 -1.94
CA THR A 54 -16.14 8.06 -1.82
C THR A 54 -17.06 9.13 -2.40
N VAL A 55 -16.84 10.40 -2.04
CA VAL A 55 -17.66 11.53 -2.53
C VAL A 55 -17.51 11.69 -4.04
N ARG A 56 -16.27 11.66 -4.55
CA ARG A 56 -16.00 11.80 -5.99
C ARG A 56 -16.52 10.62 -6.79
N GLY A 57 -16.41 9.40 -6.26
CA GLY A 57 -16.94 8.18 -6.89
C GLY A 57 -18.45 8.25 -7.13
N LYS A 58 -19.22 8.77 -6.17
CA LYS A 58 -20.67 8.98 -6.34
C LYS A 58 -21.00 9.88 -7.54
N ARG A 59 -20.26 10.99 -7.70
CA ARG A 59 -20.44 11.91 -8.84
C ARG A 59 -20.17 11.25 -10.19
N ILE A 60 -19.16 10.38 -10.26
CA ILE A 60 -18.81 9.67 -11.49
C ILE A 60 -19.95 8.73 -11.91
N VAL A 61 -20.53 8.00 -10.96
CA VAL A 61 -21.63 7.06 -11.23
C VAL A 61 -22.94 7.78 -11.59
N GLN A 62 -23.18 8.98 -11.03
CA GLN A 62 -24.41 9.73 -11.25
C GLN A 62 -24.44 10.52 -12.56
N GLY A 63 -23.36 10.55 -13.33
CA GLY A 63 -23.37 11.11 -14.70
C GLY A 63 -23.44 12.63 -14.78
N PHE A 64 -22.76 13.33 -13.87
CA PHE A 64 -22.75 14.79 -13.61
C PHE A 64 -23.71 15.26 -12.52
#